data_AF-A0A258CQC2-F1
#
_entry.id   AF-A0A258CQC2-F1
#
_cell.length_a   1.000
_cell.length_b   1.000
_cell.length_c   1.000
_cell.angle_alpha   90.00
_cell.angle_beta   90.00
_cell.angle_gamma   90.00
#
_symmetry.space_group_name_H-M   'P 1'
#
loop_
_entity.id
_entity.type
_entity.pdbx_description
1 polymer ?
#
loop_
_entity_poly.entity_id
_entity_poly.type
_entity_poly.pdbx_seq_one_letter_code
_entity_poly.pdbx_strand_id
1 'polypeptide(L)' 'MTDAAITSSPPTLVPEARRIAFLPALFGPPLMLIGERAVYQFMSWLAPDDYTGGLWLFHEQGGQPLFLSPATDKRFRLF' A
#
# COMPACT_ATOMS: atom_id res chain seq x y z
N MET A 1 11.04 20.07 -28.94
CA MET A 1 10.28 19.83 -27.70
C MET A 1 10.69 18.45 -27.22
N THR A 2 11.66 18.37 -26.32
CA THR A 2 12.31 17.11 -25.92
C THR A 2 11.43 16.42 -24.89
N ASP A 3 10.92 15.25 -25.22
CA ASP A 3 10.17 14.36 -24.33
C ASP A 3 11.13 13.87 -23.24
N ALA A 4 11.02 14.44 -22.03
CA ALA A 4 11.78 13.97 -20.89
C ALA A 4 11.14 12.66 -20.42
N ALA A 5 11.71 11.54 -20.87
CA ALA A 5 11.32 10.21 -20.40
C ALA A 5 11.35 10.18 -18.86
N ILE A 6 10.17 10.11 -18.25
CA ILE A 6 10.00 9.93 -16.80
C ILE A 6 10.59 8.58 -16.42
N THR A 7 11.86 8.58 -16.01
CA THR A 7 12.55 7.40 -15.51
C THR A 7 12.16 7.24 -14.04
N SER A 8 10.96 6.70 -13.76
CA SER A 8 10.60 6.37 -12.38
C SER A 8 11.37 5.12 -11.95
N SER A 9 12.16 5.22 -10.89
CA SER A 9 12.75 4.04 -10.26
C SER A 9 11.65 3.10 -9.74
N PRO A 10 11.88 1.78 -9.67
CA PRO A 10 10.89 0.87 -9.11
C PRO A 10 10.68 1.18 -7.62
N PRO A 11 9.43 1.06 -7.11
CA PRO A 11 9.17 1.24 -5.69
C PRO A 11 9.91 0.19 -4.87
N THR A 12 10.40 0.60 -3.70
CA THR A 12 11.11 -0.27 -2.76
C THR A 12 10.22 -0.62 -1.57
N LEU A 13 10.48 -1.75 -0.92
CA LEU A 13 9.76 -2.11 0.30
C LEU A 13 10.23 -1.29 1.50
N VAL A 14 9.28 -0.84 2.32
CA VAL A 14 9.59 -0.13 3.56
C VAL A 14 10.17 -1.12 4.60
N PRO A 15 11.38 -0.85 5.12
CA PRO A 15 11.99 -1.64 6.20
C PRO A 15 11.09 -1.69 7.44
N GLU A 16 11.09 -2.82 8.14
CA GLU A 16 10.21 -3.08 9.29
C GLU A 16 10.22 -1.95 10.32
N ALA A 17 11.41 -1.46 10.68
CA ALA A 17 11.60 -0.38 11.66
C ALA A 17 10.85 0.93 11.30
N ARG A 18 10.51 1.15 10.02
CA ARG A 18 9.79 2.35 9.57
C ARG A 18 8.30 2.12 9.30
N ARG A 19 7.81 0.88 9.34
CA ARG A 19 6.42 0.55 8.97
C ARG A 19 5.39 1.22 9.88
N ILE A 20 5.70 1.38 11.16
CA ILE A 20 4.78 2.04 12.12
C ILE A 20 4.51 3.51 11.76
N ALA A 21 5.46 4.19 11.11
CA ALA A 21 5.34 5.58 10.68
C ALA A 21 4.69 5.72 9.29
N PHE A 22 4.47 4.61 8.57
CA PHE A 22 4.02 4.63 7.18
C PHE A 22 2.60 5.18 7.03
N LEU A 23 1.62 4.59 7.74
CA LEU A 23 0.21 4.97 7.63
C LEU A 23 -0.03 6.42 8.08
N PRO A 24 0.57 6.91 9.18
CA PRO A 24 0.54 8.33 9.52
C PRO A 24 1.12 9.23 8.42
N ALA A 25 2.20 8.82 7.77
CA ALA A 25 2.83 9.61 6.70
C ALA A 25 1.99 9.61 5.41
N LEU A 26 1.29 8.50 5.11
CA LEU A 26 0.45 8.38 3.92
C LEU A 26 -0.87 9.13 4.05
N PHE A 27 -1.55 9.00 5.20
CA PHE A 27 -2.90 9.54 5.41
C PHE A 27 -2.94 10.85 6.21
N GLY A 28 -1.83 11.20 6.85
CA GLY A 28 -1.77 12.23 7.89
C GLY A 28 -2.03 11.63 9.28
N PRO A 29 -1.35 12.11 10.35
CA PRO A 29 -1.50 11.56 11.70
C PRO A 29 -2.94 11.47 12.22
N PRO A 30 -3.84 12.45 11.99
CA PRO A 30 -5.22 12.38 12.49
C PRO A 30 -6.05 11.26 11.86
N LEU A 31 -5.68 10.78 10.67
CA LEU A 31 -6.47 9.85 9.88
C LEU A 31 -5.90 8.43 9.87
N MET A 32 -4.80 8.17 10.59
CA MET A 32 -4.11 6.88 10.57
C MET A 32 -5.05 5.67 10.74
N LEU A 33 -5.84 5.65 11.82
CA LEU A 33 -6.74 4.52 12.12
C LEU A 33 -7.87 4.37 11.09
N ILE A 34 -8.34 5.50 10.55
CA ILE A 34 -9.40 5.52 9.53
C ILE A 34 -8.85 4.99 8.21
N GLY A 35 -7.65 5.46 7.81
CA GLY A 35 -6.97 5.05 6.60
C GLY A 35 -6.61 3.56 6.62
N GLU A 36 -6.06 3.08 7.74
CA GLU A 36 -5.75 1.65 7.92
C GLU A 36 -6.99 0.78 7.72
N ARG A 37 -8.07 1.10 8.44
CA ARG A 37 -9.33 0.38 8.32
C ARG A 37 -9.90 0.46 6.91
N ALA A 38 -9.84 1.63 6.28
CA ALA A 38 -10.36 1.83 4.93
C ALA A 38 -9.63 0.94 3.92
N VAL A 39 -8.30 0.84 3.98
CA VAL A 39 -7.50 -0.03 3.10
C VAL A 39 -7.91 -1.50 3.24
N TYR A 40 -7.99 -2.00 4.47
CA TYR A 40 -8.30 -3.41 4.71
C TYR A 40 -9.76 -3.74 4.38
N GLN A 41 -10.69 -2.86 4.75
CA GLN A 41 -12.10 -3.05 4.47
C GLN A 41 -12.40 -2.93 2.96
N PHE A 42 -11.67 -2.06 2.25
CA PHE A 42 -11.78 -1.96 0.80
C PHE A 42 -11.39 -3.27 0.12
N MET A 43 -10.32 -3.94 0.55
CA MET A 43 -9.97 -5.26 -0.02
C MET A 43 -10.99 -6.36 0.30
N SER A 44 -11.57 -6.37 1.51
CA SER A 44 -12.69 -7.28 1.81
C SER A 44 -13.89 -7.03 0.92
N TRP A 45 -14.15 -5.77 0.58
CA TRP A 45 -15.19 -5.39 -0.38
C TRP A 45 -14.77 -5.54 -1.85
N LEU A 46 -13.49 -5.75 -2.17
CA LEU A 46 -13.04 -5.93 -3.55
C LEU A 46 -12.88 -7.41 -3.93
N ALA A 47 -12.64 -8.29 -2.97
CA ALA A 47 -12.47 -9.73 -3.21
C ALA A 47 -13.03 -10.56 -2.04
N PRO A 48 -14.36 -10.76 -1.93
CA PRO A 48 -14.95 -11.28 -0.70
C PRO A 48 -14.65 -12.76 -0.47
N ASP A 49 -14.52 -13.50 -1.57
CA ASP A 49 -14.39 -14.94 -1.59
C ASP A 49 -12.93 -15.33 -1.39
N ASP A 50 -12.01 -14.41 -1.74
CA ASP A 50 -10.59 -14.69 -1.79
C ASP A 50 -9.76 -13.95 -0.74
N TYR A 51 -10.21 -12.78 -0.27
CA TYR A 51 -9.48 -11.97 0.69
C TYR A 51 -10.01 -12.20 2.12
N THR A 52 -9.19 -12.86 2.93
CA THR A 52 -9.47 -13.15 4.34
C THR A 52 -8.62 -12.29 5.29
N GLY A 53 -8.09 -11.16 4.82
CA GLY A 53 -7.05 -10.40 5.52
C GLY A 53 -5.64 -10.92 5.20
N GLY A 54 -4.68 -10.61 6.07
CA GLY A 54 -3.30 -11.07 5.96
C GLY A 54 -2.26 -9.98 6.21
N LEU A 55 -0.99 -10.31 5.93
CA LEU A 55 0.11 -9.36 5.98
C LEU A 55 0.07 -8.43 4.76
N TRP A 56 0.57 -7.21 4.94
CA TRP A 56 0.67 -6.20 3.90
C TRP A 56 2.11 -5.74 3.72
N LEU A 57 2.47 -5.53 2.46
CA LEU A 57 3.72 -4.94 2.03
C LEU A 57 3.53 -3.44 1.83
N PHE A 58 4.45 -2.67 2.41
CA PHE A 58 4.46 -1.22 2.33
C PHE A 58 5.48 -0.82 1.27
N HIS A 59 5.08 0.02 0.33
CA HIS A 59 5.92 0.44 -0.78
C HIS A 59 6.21 1.94 -0.66
N GLU A 60 7.48 2.29 -0.84
CA GLU A 60 7.95 3.68 -0.87
C GLU A 60 8.65 3.99 -2.19
N GLN A 61 8.65 5.27 -2.54
CA GLN A 61 9.43 5.82 -3.65
C GLN A 61 10.29 6.95 -3.09
N GLY A 62 11.62 6.82 -3.17
CA GLY A 62 12.53 7.84 -2.63
C GLY A 62 12.33 8.12 -1.13
N GLY A 63 11.96 7.10 -0.34
CA GLY A 63 11.69 7.24 1.09
C GLY A 63 10.33 7.84 1.45
N GLN A 64 9.48 8.15 0.47
CA GLN A 64 8.12 8.62 0.70
C GLN A 64 7.11 7.47 0.53
N PRO A 65 6.08 7.37 1.38
CA PRO A 65 5.07 6.33 1.27
C PRO A 65 4.31 6.45 -0.07
N LEU A 66 4.10 5.31 -0.75
CA LEU A 66 3.48 5.28 -2.07
C LEU A 66 2.17 4.49 -2.08
N PHE A 67 2.21 3.18 -1.77
CA PHE A 67 1.03 2.33 -1.70
C PHE A 67 1.25 1.12 -0.80
N LEU A 68 0.18 0.37 -0.54
CA LEU A 68 0.25 -0.93 0.12
C LEU A 68 -0.30 -2.03 -0.78
N SER A 69 0.20 -3.25 -0.64
CA SER A 69 -0.37 -4.44 -1.28
C SER A 69 -0.41 -5.63 -0.31
N PRO A 70 -1.32 -6.59 -0.49
CA PRO A 70 -1.27 -7.86 0.22
C PRO A 70 0.08 -8.57 -0.01
N ALA A 71 0.66 -9.15 1.04
CA ALA A 71 1.90 -9.90 0.99
C ALA A 71 1.68 -11.32 0.46
N THR A 72 1.16 -11.44 -0.76
CA THR A 72 0.87 -12.74 -1.39
C THR A 72 0.92 -12.64 -2.91
N ASP A 73 1.32 -13.74 -3.55
CA ASP A 73 1.24 -13.92 -5.00
C ASP A 73 -0.11 -14.53 -5.44
N LYS A 74 -1.04 -14.76 -4.49
CA LYS A 74 -2.38 -15.24 -4.79
C LYS A 74 -3.10 -14.24 -5.69
N ARG A 75 -3.71 -14.76 -6.75
CA ARG A 75 -4.66 -13.98 -7.57
C ARG A 75 -5.99 -13.88 -6.84
N PHE A 76 -6.46 -12.66 -6.64
CA PHE A 76 -7.79 -12.39 -6.10
C PHE A 76 -8.79 -12.30 -7.25
N ARG A 77 -9.91 -13.01 -7.14
CA ARG A 77 -11.09 -12.71 -7.95
C ARG A 77 -11.71 -11.44 -7.40
N LEU A 78 -11.67 -10.39 -8.22
CA LEU A 78 -12.37 -9.17 -7.91
C LEU A 78 -13.84 -9.31 -8.34
N PHE A 79 -14.74 -8.63 -7.64
CA PHE A 79 -16.16 -8.58 -7.99
C PHE A 79 -16.41 -8.08 -9.41
#